data_AF-A0A2T2SWZ8-F1
#
_entry.id   AF-A0A2T2SWZ8-F1
#
_cell.length_a   1.000
_cell.length_b   1.000
_cell.length_c   1.000
_cell.angle_alpha   90.00
_cell.angle_beta   90.00
_cell.angle_gamma   90.00
#
_symmetry.space_group_name_H-M   'P 1'
#
loop_
_entity.id
_entity.type
_entity.pdbx_description
1 polymer ?
#
loop_
_entity_poly.entity_id
_entity_poly.type
_entity_poly.pdbx_seq_one_letter_code
_entity_poly.pdbx_strand_id
1 'polypeptide(L)'
;DHAGQISFPGGQREGDESLLDAALREAEEEVAPPPASVRVLGRLTPLYIPPSNFCVHPFVGRTEVAPELHPTDEEVEQVLRVPLAHLLDPATRTTEPRRLDGTDVEMPYYDVAGRTVWGATAMMLAEFLAVVRDATAPDA
;
A
#
# COMPACT_ATOMS: atom_id res chain seq x y z
N ASP A 1 0.39 5.77 16.44
CA ASP A 1 1.74 5.62 15.88
C ASP A 1 2.16 4.18 15.74
N HIS A 2 2.40 3.78 14.49
CA HIS A 2 2.85 2.45 14.10
C HIS A 2 4.37 2.48 13.86
N ALA A 3 5.13 2.99 14.84
CA ALA A 3 6.58 3.10 14.72
C ALA A 3 7.19 1.75 14.33
N GLY A 4 7.89 1.71 13.18
CA GLY A 4 8.52 0.51 12.63
C GLY A 4 7.66 -0.36 11.72
N GLN A 5 6.41 0.01 11.42
CA GLN A 5 5.62 -0.66 10.39
C GLN A 5 5.87 -0.05 9.01
N ILE A 6 5.90 -0.90 7.98
CA ILE A 6 5.96 -0.44 6.59
C ILE A 6 4.54 -0.22 6.09
N SER A 7 4.26 0.98 5.61
CA SER A 7 2.99 1.38 5.02
C SER A 7 3.19 1.99 3.63
N PHE A 8 2.10 2.09 2.89
CA PHE A 8 1.99 3.05 1.79
C PHE A 8 1.73 4.44 2.36
N PRO A 9 2.08 5.52 1.65
CA PRO A 9 1.75 6.85 2.10
C PRO A 9 0.24 7.06 2.18
N GLY A 10 -0.21 7.83 3.16
CA GLY A 10 -1.61 8.12 3.36
C GLY A 10 -1.97 8.43 4.80
N GLY A 11 -2.99 9.26 4.97
CA GLY A 11 -3.49 9.68 6.26
C GLY A 11 -5.00 9.87 6.28
N GLN A 12 -5.46 10.73 7.18
CA GLN A 12 -6.89 10.96 7.39
C GLN A 12 -7.42 12.01 6.42
N ARG A 13 -8.66 11.80 5.97
CA ARG A 13 -9.38 12.80 5.18
C ARG A 13 -9.66 14.03 6.03
N GLU A 14 -9.29 15.20 5.53
CA GLU A 14 -9.50 16.48 6.21
C GLU A 14 -10.69 17.26 5.62
N GLY A 15 -11.55 17.76 6.51
CA GLY A 15 -12.72 18.54 6.12
C GLY A 15 -13.62 17.84 5.09
N ASP A 16 -13.84 18.51 3.96
CA ASP A 16 -14.72 18.08 2.88
C ASP A 16 -13.97 17.59 1.63
N GLU A 17 -12.66 17.34 1.73
CA GLU A 17 -11.89 16.81 0.59
C GLU A 17 -12.37 15.41 0.20
N SER A 18 -12.13 15.03 -1.07
CA SER A 18 -12.40 13.66 -1.50
C SER A 18 -11.34 12.70 -0.95
N LEU A 19 -11.66 11.41 -0.84
CA LEU A 19 -10.69 10.40 -0.40
C LEU A 19 -9.45 10.31 -1.31
N LEU A 20 -9.62 10.64 -2.59
CA LEU A 20 -8.51 10.67 -3.54
C LEU A 20 -7.62 11.89 -3.30
N ASP A 21 -8.23 13.06 -3.05
CA ASP A 21 -7.47 14.28 -2.76
C ASP A 21 -6.67 14.12 -1.47
N ALA A 22 -7.25 13.50 -0.44
CA ALA A 22 -6.55 13.13 0.79
C ALA A 22 -5.33 12.24 0.48
N ALA A 23 -5.51 11.16 -0.29
CA ALA A 23 -4.41 10.26 -0.63
C ALA A 23 -3.27 10.92 -1.42
N LEU A 24 -3.60 11.87 -2.31
CA LEU A 24 -2.60 12.61 -3.09
C LEU A 24 -1.86 13.64 -2.21
N ARG A 25 -2.58 14.36 -1.35
CA ARG A 25 -2.00 15.30 -0.38
C ARG A 25 -1.04 14.60 0.57
N GLU A 26 -1.48 13.53 1.20
CA GLU A 26 -0.67 12.77 2.16
C GLU A 26 0.56 12.16 1.48
N ALA A 27 0.43 11.67 0.24
CA ALA A 27 1.59 11.23 -0.52
C ALA A 27 2.59 12.36 -0.79
N GLU A 28 2.12 13.56 -1.14
CA GLU A 28 2.94 14.77 -1.28
C GLU A 28 3.63 15.15 0.02
N GLU A 29 2.90 15.13 1.14
CA GLU A 29 3.37 15.51 2.48
C GLU A 29 4.36 14.51 3.08
N GLU A 30 4.26 13.22 2.76
CA GLU A 30 5.11 12.16 3.32
C GLU A 30 6.34 11.84 2.47
N VAL A 31 6.19 11.76 1.14
CA VAL A 31 7.23 11.25 0.22
C VAL A 31 7.45 12.08 -1.04
N ALA A 32 6.81 13.24 -1.16
CA ALA A 32 6.99 14.24 -2.21
C ALA A 32 6.97 13.75 -3.68
N PRO A 33 6.02 12.89 -4.12
CA PRO A 33 5.80 12.69 -5.54
C PRO A 33 5.33 14.01 -6.15
N PRO A 34 5.85 14.43 -7.33
CA PRO A 34 5.30 15.58 -8.02
C PRO A 34 3.81 15.33 -8.32
N PRO A 35 2.84 16.10 -7.78
CA PRO A 35 1.42 15.73 -7.85
C PRO A 35 0.92 15.57 -9.29
N ALA A 36 1.39 16.44 -10.19
CA ALA A 36 1.07 16.39 -11.62
C ALA A 36 1.64 15.17 -12.36
N SER A 37 2.56 14.42 -11.74
CA SER A 37 3.17 13.22 -12.33
C SER A 37 2.38 11.94 -12.04
N VAL A 38 1.46 11.97 -11.08
CA VAL A 38 0.72 10.80 -10.64
C VAL A 38 -0.58 10.68 -11.44
N ARG A 39 -0.63 9.67 -12.32
CA ARG A 39 -1.86 9.25 -12.97
C ARG A 39 -2.55 8.17 -12.14
N VAL A 40 -3.74 8.48 -11.65
CA VAL A 40 -4.57 7.51 -10.92
C VAL A 40 -5.14 6.48 -11.89
N LEU A 41 -4.91 5.20 -11.61
CA LEU A 41 -5.41 4.08 -12.41
C LEU A 41 -6.76 3.57 -11.90
N GLY A 42 -6.99 3.65 -10.59
CA GLY A 42 -8.21 3.17 -9.95
C GLY A 42 -8.08 3.07 -8.44
N ARG A 43 -9.09 2.46 -7.83
CA ARG A 43 -9.14 2.15 -6.39
C ARG A 43 -9.14 0.64 -6.17
N LEU A 44 -8.56 0.20 -5.07
CA LEU A 44 -8.72 -1.16 -4.56
C LEU A 44 -9.94 -1.23 -3.64
N THR A 45 -10.24 -2.42 -3.13
CA THR A 45 -11.34 -2.65 -2.22
C THR A 45 -11.10 -1.90 -0.89
N PRO A 46 -12.10 -1.17 -0.35
CA PRO A 46 -11.98 -0.58 0.97
C PRO A 46 -11.68 -1.63 2.04
N LEU A 47 -10.71 -1.34 2.90
CA LEU A 47 -10.20 -2.27 3.89
C LEU A 47 -10.50 -1.73 5.29
N TYR A 48 -11.41 -2.39 6.01
CA TYR A 48 -11.65 -2.10 7.41
C TYR A 48 -10.55 -2.71 8.29
N ILE A 49 -10.01 -1.93 9.24
CA ILE A 49 -8.92 -2.30 10.13
C ILE A 49 -9.43 -2.30 11.59
N PRO A 50 -9.89 -3.46 12.11
CA PRO A 50 -10.55 -3.52 13.42
C PRO A 50 -9.75 -2.92 14.59
N PRO A 51 -8.42 -3.14 14.72
CA PRO A 51 -7.65 -2.57 15.83
C PRO A 51 -7.67 -1.05 15.92
N SER A 52 -7.90 -0.38 14.80
CA SER A 52 -7.85 1.08 14.68
C SER A 52 -9.20 1.72 14.37
N ASN A 53 -10.21 0.92 14.02
CA ASN A 53 -11.53 1.34 13.56
C ASN A 53 -11.51 2.25 12.31
N PHE A 54 -10.40 2.24 11.54
CA PHE A 54 -10.33 2.93 10.25
C PHE A 54 -10.83 2.05 9.10
N CYS A 55 -11.39 2.68 8.08
CA CYS A 55 -11.60 2.09 6.77
C CYS A 55 -10.66 2.77 5.76
N VAL A 56 -9.66 2.03 5.31
CA VAL A 56 -8.67 2.53 4.35
C VAL A 56 -9.21 2.37 2.93
N HIS A 57 -9.05 3.41 2.13
CA HIS A 57 -9.47 3.44 0.73
C HIS A 57 -8.22 3.53 -0.16
N PRO A 58 -7.69 2.41 -0.68
CA PRO A 58 -6.42 2.42 -1.38
C PRO A 58 -6.58 2.87 -2.83
N PHE A 59 -5.71 3.77 -3.29
CA PHE A 59 -5.66 4.22 -4.68
C PHE A 59 -4.35 3.78 -5.33
N VAL A 60 -4.44 3.35 -6.59
CA VAL A 60 -3.27 2.94 -7.38
C VAL A 60 -2.89 4.08 -8.31
N GLY A 61 -1.71 4.66 -8.08
CA GLY A 61 -1.10 5.67 -8.93
C GLY A 61 0.03 5.09 -9.79
N ARG A 62 0.21 5.64 -10.99
CA ARG A 62 1.38 5.40 -11.85
C ARG A 62 2.01 6.72 -12.25
N THR A 63 3.32 6.76 -12.29
CA THR A 63 4.09 7.82 -12.94
C THR A 63 4.70 7.30 -14.24
N GLU A 64 4.90 8.18 -15.23
CA GLU A 64 5.59 7.80 -16.47
C GLU A 64 7.11 7.70 -16.29
N VAL A 65 7.65 8.54 -15.41
CA VAL A 65 9.06 8.53 -14.99
C VAL A 65 9.09 8.21 -13.50
N ALA A 66 10.04 7.38 -13.06
CA ALA A 66 10.21 7.11 -11.64
C ALA A 66 10.53 8.43 -10.91
N PRO A 67 9.68 8.90 -9.97
CA PRO A 67 9.92 10.15 -9.28
C PRO A 67 11.10 10.00 -8.32
N GLU A 68 11.75 11.11 -7.98
CA GLU A 68 12.62 11.16 -6.80
C GLU A 68 11.71 11.32 -5.57
N LEU A 69 11.66 10.28 -4.73
CA LEU A 69 10.87 10.24 -3.52
C LEU A 69 11.83 10.38 -2.36
N HIS A 70 11.47 11.21 -1.40
CA HIS A 70 12.26 11.44 -0.20
C HIS A 70 11.29 11.73 0.94
N PRO A 71 11.59 11.25 2.16
CA PRO A 71 10.83 11.65 3.34
C PRO A 71 10.81 13.16 3.47
N THR A 72 9.64 13.73 3.77
CA THR A 72 9.44 15.18 3.91
C THR A 72 9.13 15.64 5.32
N ASP A 73 8.82 14.73 6.25
CA ASP A 73 8.62 15.01 7.66
C ASP A 73 9.28 13.98 8.58
N GLU A 74 9.07 14.13 9.89
CA GLU A 74 9.62 13.24 10.92
C GLU A 74 8.86 11.92 11.07
N GLU A 75 7.68 11.77 10.43
CA GLU A 75 6.86 10.56 10.50
C GLU A 75 7.44 9.45 9.61
N VAL A 76 8.15 9.82 8.54
CA VAL A 76 8.75 8.89 7.58
C VAL A 76 10.26 8.75 7.79
N GLU A 77 10.70 7.59 8.29
CA GLU A 77 12.13 7.31 8.46
C GLU A 77 12.85 7.10 7.11
N GLN A 78 12.20 6.40 6.17
CA GLN A 78 12.81 6.01 4.89
C GLN A 78 11.78 5.55 3.86
N VAL A 79 12.08 5.83 2.58
CA VAL A 79 11.29 5.33 1.45
C VAL A 79 11.89 4.03 0.92
N LEU A 80 11.06 3.00 0.82
CA LEU A 80 11.41 1.74 0.17
C LEU A 80 10.95 1.72 -1.28
N ARG A 81 11.82 1.22 -2.17
CA ARG A 81 11.48 0.90 -3.55
C ARG A 81 11.76 -0.56 -3.81
N VAL A 82 10.77 -1.25 -4.32
CA VAL A 82 10.85 -2.67 -4.64
C VAL A 82 10.34 -2.89 -6.07
N PRO A 83 11.06 -3.65 -6.92
CA PRO A 83 10.55 -4.00 -8.23
C PRO A 83 9.22 -4.77 -8.11
N LEU A 84 8.25 -4.47 -8.97
CA LEU A 84 7.00 -5.23 -9.03
C LEU A 84 7.25 -6.73 -9.25
N ALA A 85 8.26 -7.07 -10.05
CA ALA A 85 8.67 -8.46 -10.28
C ALA A 85 9.11 -9.18 -9.00
N HIS A 86 9.77 -8.47 -8.07
CA HIS A 86 10.14 -9.02 -6.76
C HIS A 86 8.88 -9.33 -5.95
N LEU A 87 7.92 -8.40 -5.89
CA LEU A 87 6.65 -8.62 -5.18
C LEU A 87 5.78 -9.73 -5.78
N LEU A 88 5.91 -9.99 -7.08
CA LEU A 88 5.18 -11.05 -7.78
C LEU A 88 5.79 -12.44 -7.56
N ASP A 89 7.06 -12.52 -7.16
CA ASP A 89 7.76 -13.77 -6.87
C ASP A 89 7.11 -14.49 -5.67
N PRO A 90 6.61 -15.72 -5.83
CA PRO A 90 6.07 -16.49 -4.71
C PRO A 90 7.05 -16.67 -3.54
N ALA A 91 8.37 -16.65 -3.78
CA ALA A 91 9.39 -16.80 -2.75
C ALA A 91 9.44 -15.62 -1.76
N THR A 92 8.94 -14.44 -2.16
CA THR A 92 8.91 -13.25 -1.29
C THR A 92 7.62 -13.15 -0.50
N ARG A 93 6.73 -14.16 -0.58
CA ARG A 93 5.44 -14.18 0.10
C ARG A 93 5.28 -15.44 0.95
N THR A 94 4.85 -15.24 2.18
CA THR A 94 4.35 -16.32 3.05
C THR A 94 2.97 -15.95 3.59
N THR A 95 2.27 -16.93 4.17
CA THR A 95 1.08 -16.67 4.98
C THR A 95 1.28 -17.20 6.39
N GLU A 96 0.68 -16.52 7.36
CA GLU A 96 0.57 -17.05 8.71
C GLU A 96 -0.89 -17.03 9.18
N PRO A 97 -1.35 -18.08 9.88
CA PRO A 97 -2.69 -18.10 10.44
C PRO A 97 -2.80 -17.05 11.56
N ARG A 98 -3.85 -16.24 11.50
CA ARG A 98 -4.19 -15.25 12.53
C ARG A 98 -5.66 -15.39 12.92
N ARG A 99 -5.94 -15.21 14.21
CA ARG A 99 -7.30 -15.15 14.72
C ARG A 99 -7.84 -13.72 14.62
N LEU A 100 -8.84 -13.49 13.78
CA LEU A 100 -9.58 -12.23 13.65
C LEU A 100 -11.04 -12.48 14.01
N ASP A 101 -11.55 -11.82 15.05
CA ASP A 101 -12.94 -11.93 15.51
C ASP A 101 -13.43 -13.39 15.67
N GLY A 102 -12.56 -14.27 16.15
CA GLY A 102 -12.90 -15.69 16.32
C GLY A 102 -12.89 -16.53 15.04
N THR A 103 -12.35 -16.01 13.93
CA THR A 103 -12.13 -16.74 12.67
C THR A 103 -10.63 -16.84 12.40
N ASP A 104 -10.17 -18.01 11.95
CA ASP A 104 -8.79 -18.18 11.47
C ASP A 104 -8.69 -17.65 10.04
N VAL A 105 -7.79 -16.70 9.82
CA VAL A 105 -7.54 -16.05 8.54
C VAL A 105 -6.07 -16.19 8.21
N GLU A 106 -5.76 -16.64 6.99
CA GLU A 106 -4.40 -16.63 6.46
C GLU A 106 -4.00 -15.19 6.14
N MET A 107 -3.11 -14.63 6.97
CA MET A 107 -2.61 -13.28 6.79
C MET A 107 -1.38 -13.30 5.87
N PRO A 108 -1.33 -12.50 4.80
CA PRO A 108 -0.16 -12.43 3.95
C PRO A 108 0.99 -11.67 4.64
N TYR A 109 2.20 -12.12 4.36
CA TYR A 109 3.45 -11.48 4.73
C TYR A 109 4.33 -11.39 3.49
N TYR A 110 5.00 -10.26 3.31
CA TYR A 110 5.91 -10.03 2.20
C TYR A 110 7.29 -9.64 2.69
N ASP A 111 8.32 -10.17 2.04
CA ASP A 111 9.68 -9.66 2.14
C ASP A 111 9.86 -8.50 1.15
N VAL A 112 9.99 -7.29 1.68
CA VAL A 112 10.27 -6.08 0.91
C VAL A 112 11.66 -5.57 1.29
N ALA A 113 12.64 -5.90 0.45
CA ALA A 113 14.04 -5.53 0.64
C ALA A 113 14.63 -5.98 2.00
N GLY A 114 14.36 -7.23 2.40
CA GLY A 114 14.82 -7.80 3.66
C GLY A 114 13.98 -7.38 4.87
N ARG A 115 12.85 -6.70 4.65
CA ARG A 115 11.94 -6.25 5.72
C ARG A 115 10.56 -6.83 5.55
N THR A 116 10.01 -7.31 6.66
CA THR A 116 8.69 -7.93 6.69
C THR A 116 7.58 -6.88 6.63
N VAL A 117 6.72 -6.99 5.61
CA VAL A 117 5.47 -6.25 5.48
C VAL A 117 4.31 -7.17 5.84
N TRP A 118 3.43 -6.71 6.72
CA TRP A 118 2.30 -7.49 7.25
C TRP A 118 1.09 -6.58 7.54
N GLY A 119 -0.02 -7.16 7.99
CA GLY A 119 -1.20 -6.39 8.38
C GLY A 119 -1.88 -5.71 7.20
N ALA A 120 -2.41 -4.49 7.42
CA ALA A 120 -3.19 -3.77 6.40
C ALA A 120 -2.42 -3.54 5.11
N THR A 121 -1.14 -3.17 5.19
CA THR A 121 -0.26 -2.99 4.03
C THR A 121 -0.16 -4.28 3.21
N ALA A 122 0.05 -5.43 3.87
CA ALA A 122 0.15 -6.71 3.17
C ALA A 122 -1.19 -7.16 2.56
N MET A 123 -2.33 -6.84 3.20
CA MET A 123 -3.65 -7.11 2.65
C MET A 123 -3.91 -6.30 1.37
N MET A 124 -3.64 -4.98 1.40
CA MET A 124 -3.75 -4.13 0.21
C MET A 124 -2.80 -4.59 -0.91
N LEU A 125 -1.57 -4.96 -0.55
CA LEU A 125 -0.59 -5.49 -1.50
C LEU A 125 -1.04 -6.81 -2.12
N ALA A 126 -1.68 -7.70 -1.36
CA ALA A 126 -2.20 -8.95 -1.88
C ALA A 126 -3.29 -8.75 -2.94
N GLU A 127 -4.23 -7.82 -2.70
CA GLU A 127 -5.24 -7.46 -3.70
C GLU A 127 -4.60 -6.83 -4.94
N PHE A 128 -3.71 -5.86 -4.76
CA PHE A 128 -3.00 -5.22 -5.87
C PHE A 128 -2.30 -6.24 -6.76
N LEU A 129 -1.55 -7.18 -6.17
CA LEU A 129 -0.84 -8.22 -6.93
C LEU A 129 -1.78 -9.22 -7.59
N ALA A 130 -2.95 -9.50 -7.02
CA ALA A 130 -3.98 -10.30 -7.68
C ALA A 130 -4.50 -9.59 -8.94
N VAL A 131 -4.86 -8.30 -8.82
CA VAL A 131 -5.31 -7.48 -9.96
C VAL A 131 -4.24 -7.38 -11.04
N VAL A 132 -2.97 -7.19 -10.68
CA VAL A 132 -1.85 -7.16 -11.64
C VAL A 132 -1.72 -8.49 -12.37
N ARG A 133 -1.81 -9.63 -11.68
CA ARG A 133 -1.73 -10.96 -12.31
C ARG A 133 -2.87 -11.17 -13.29
N ASP A 134 -4.09 -10.83 -12.92
CA ASP A 134 -5.26 -10.96 -13.79
C ASP A 134 -5.13 -10.06 -15.03
N ALA A 135 -4.63 -8.83 -14.85
CA ALA A 135 -4.45 -7.88 -15.96
C ALA A 135 -3.26 -8.20 -16.88
N THR A 136 -2.34 -9.08 -16.45
CA THR A 136 -1.13 -9.46 -17.21
C THR A 136 -1.13 -10.92 -17.64
N ALA A 137 -2.14 -11.69 -17.24
CA ALA A 137 -2.34 -13.03 -17.75
C ALA A 137 -2.54 -12.94 -19.28
N PRO A 138 -1.81 -13.73 -20.08
CA PRO A 138 -2.14 -13.84 -21.50
C PRO A 138 -3.58 -14.34 -21.61
N ASP A 139 -4.38 -13.72 -22.49
CA ASP A 139 -5.75 -14.15 -22.76
C ASP A 139 -5.77 -15.68 -22.91
N ALA A 140 -6.51 -16.35 -22.01
CA ALA A 140 -6.61 -17.81 -21.96
C ALA A 140 -7.33 -18.39 -23.19
#